data_AF-A0A7S1RCH5-F1
#
_entry.id   AF-A0A7S1RCH5-F1
#
_cell.length_a   1.000
_cell.length_b   1.000
_cell.length_c   1.000
_cell.angle_alpha   90.00
_cell.angle_beta   90.00
_cell.angle_gamma   90.00
#
_symmetry.space_group_name_H-M   'P 1'
#
loop_
_entity.id
_entity.type
_entity.pdbx_description
1 polymer ?
#
loop_
_entity_poly.entity_id
_entity_poly.type
_entity_poly.pdbx_seq_one_letter_code
_entity_poly.pdbx_strand_id
1 'polypeptide(L)'
;MLVQTRDAIAAIRAAESGAEVLATDEWTEEMARATLVPRYLEPTAAATWRAVWASVGGHAAHLRRVAELLVEERMQQEAERRKQELEKRRGDELRRLRPGRSPDAEAFSRLAEQQYEEDSLRADA
;
A
#
# COMPACT_ATOMS: atom_id res chain seq x y z
N MET A 1 -1.30 -31.04 -34.22
CA MET A 1 -2.31 -30.61 -35.20
C MET A 1 -2.28 -29.08 -35.22
N LEU A 2 -1.51 -28.48 -36.14
CA LEU A 2 -1.31 -27.03 -36.22
C LEU A 2 -2.53 -26.43 -36.95
N VAL A 3 -3.56 -26.07 -36.20
CA VAL A 3 -4.63 -25.22 -36.72
C VAL A 3 -4.07 -23.80 -36.78
N GLN A 4 -3.29 -23.51 -37.81
CA GLN A 4 -2.99 -22.13 -38.18
C GLN A 4 -4.30 -21.56 -38.72
N THR A 5 -5.04 -20.86 -37.86
CA THR A 5 -6.25 -20.15 -38.25
C THR A 5 -5.90 -19.16 -39.35
N ARG A 6 -6.78 -19.06 -40.34
CA ARG A 6 -6.61 -18.19 -41.52
C ARG A 6 -6.25 -16.75 -41.15
N ASP A 7 -6.70 -16.31 -39.97
CA ASP A 7 -6.45 -15.01 -39.38
C ASP A 7 -4.99 -14.81 -38.95
N ALA A 8 -4.31 -15.86 -38.45
CA ALA A 8 -2.89 -15.77 -38.09
C ALA A 8 -1.99 -15.57 -39.32
N ILE A 9 -2.32 -16.21 -40.44
CA ILE A 9 -1.58 -16.02 -41.70
C ILE A 9 -1.86 -14.63 -42.29
N ALA A 10 -3.09 -14.14 -42.18
CA ALA A 10 -3.44 -12.78 -42.60
C ALA A 10 -2.73 -11.72 -41.75
N ALA A 11 -2.66 -11.92 -40.43
CA ALA A 11 -1.91 -11.09 -39.50
C ALA A 11 -0.40 -11.07 -39.84
N ILE A 12 0.23 -12.22 -40.06
CA ILE A 12 1.66 -12.28 -40.41
C ILE A 12 1.93 -11.53 -41.72
N ARG A 13 1.11 -11.74 -42.77
CA ARG A 13 1.25 -11.04 -44.05
C ARG A 13 1.03 -9.54 -43.95
N ALA A 14 0.07 -9.11 -43.13
CA ALA A 14 -0.19 -7.70 -42.89
C ALA A 14 1.02 -7.05 -42.18
N ALA A 15 1.59 -7.71 -41.16
CA ALA A 15 2.79 -7.23 -40.48
C ALA A 15 4.01 -7.16 -41.42
N GLU A 16 4.21 -8.17 -42.28
CA GLU A 16 5.27 -8.19 -43.30
C GLU A 16 5.12 -7.08 -44.34
N SER A 17 3.88 -6.65 -44.62
CA SER A 17 3.59 -5.52 -45.51
C SER A 17 3.74 -4.14 -44.84
N GLY A 18 4.15 -4.11 -43.58
CA GLY A 18 4.29 -2.88 -42.80
C GLY A 18 2.96 -2.32 -42.28
N ALA A 19 1.87 -3.08 -42.38
CA ALA A 19 0.61 -2.72 -41.76
C ALA A 19 0.65 -3.02 -40.26
N GLU A 20 0.14 -2.09 -39.46
CA GLU A 20 -0.04 -2.30 -38.03
C GLU A 20 -1.16 -3.34 -37.81
N VAL A 21 -0.79 -4.48 -37.24
CA VAL A 21 -1.72 -5.58 -36.96
C VAL A 21 -2.12 -5.51 -35.51
N LEU A 22 -3.27 -4.90 -35.25
CA LEU A 22 -3.88 -4.93 -33.95
C LEU A 22 -4.54 -6.30 -33.76
N ALA A 23 -3.98 -7.12 -32.88
CA ALA A 23 -4.70 -8.30 -32.39
C ALA A 23 -5.99 -7.81 -31.69
N THR A 24 -7.06 -8.59 -31.76
CA THR A 24 -8.39 -8.22 -31.22
C THR A 24 -8.38 -7.87 -29.73
N ASP A 25 -7.31 -8.27 -29.03
CA ASP A 25 -7.12 -8.15 -27.59
C ASP A 25 -6.13 -7.03 -27.19
N GLU A 26 -5.56 -6.32 -28.17
CA GLU A 26 -4.53 -5.29 -27.96
C GLU A 26 -5.12 -3.87 -27.99
N TRP A 27 -5.00 -3.18 -26.87
CA TRP A 27 -5.42 -1.80 -26.70
C TRP A 27 -4.29 -0.85 -27.07
N THR A 28 -4.63 0.30 -27.67
CA THR A 28 -3.68 1.39 -27.84
C THR A 28 -3.29 1.97 -26.49
N GLU A 29 -2.09 2.55 -26.39
CA GLU A 29 -1.63 3.19 -25.14
C GLU A 29 -2.61 4.26 -24.67
N GLU A 30 -3.13 5.07 -25.59
CA GLU A 30 -4.08 6.13 -25.29
C GLU A 30 -5.38 5.57 -24.68
N MET A 31 -5.94 4.50 -25.26
CA MET A 31 -7.16 3.87 -24.76
C MET A 31 -6.96 3.22 -23.39
N ALA A 32 -5.83 2.53 -23.23
CA ALA A 32 -5.45 1.93 -21.96
C ALA A 32 -5.26 3.00 -20.89
N ARG A 33 -4.53 4.07 -21.20
CA ARG A 33 -4.29 5.20 -20.30
C ARG A 33 -5.58 5.89 -19.88
N ALA A 34 -6.47 6.18 -20.83
CA ALA A 34 -7.76 6.82 -20.57
C ALA A 34 -8.66 5.98 -19.66
N THR A 35 -8.54 4.64 -19.73
CA THR A 35 -9.34 3.73 -18.91
C THR A 35 -8.75 3.49 -17.52
N LEU A 36 -7.43 3.26 -17.45
CA LEU A 36 -6.76 2.84 -16.21
C LEU A 36 -6.42 4.02 -15.31
N VAL A 37 -5.86 5.09 -15.86
CA VAL A 37 -5.30 6.18 -15.05
C VAL A 37 -6.37 6.82 -14.17
N PRO A 38 -7.54 7.27 -14.67
CA PRO A 38 -8.51 7.97 -13.83
C PRO A 38 -9.12 7.12 -12.71
N ARG A 39 -9.06 5.78 -12.82
CA ARG A 39 -9.73 4.85 -11.90
C ARG A 39 -8.80 4.25 -10.86
N TYR A 40 -7.56 3.94 -11.26
CA TYR A 40 -6.66 3.11 -10.46
C TYR A 40 -5.33 3.79 -10.14
N LEU A 41 -4.98 4.87 -10.85
CA LEU A 41 -3.75 5.62 -10.62
C LEU A 41 -4.08 7.07 -10.29
N GLU A 42 -3.16 7.74 -9.61
CA GLU A 42 -3.26 9.18 -9.49
C GLU A 42 -2.97 9.82 -10.85
N PRO A 43 -3.73 10.85 -11.30
CA PRO A 43 -3.51 11.50 -12.60
C PRO A 43 -2.08 12.05 -12.80
N THR A 44 -1.40 12.36 -11.70
CA THR A 44 -0.01 12.85 -11.68
C THR A 44 1.03 11.72 -11.75
N ALA A 45 0.62 10.45 -11.64
CA ALA A 45 1.49 9.28 -11.64
C ALA A 45 1.93 8.85 -13.06
N ALA A 46 2.38 9.81 -13.87
CA ALA A 46 2.81 9.56 -15.25
C ALA A 46 3.99 8.57 -15.34
N ALA A 47 4.91 8.61 -14.38
CA ALA A 47 6.02 7.66 -14.30
C ALA A 47 5.53 6.23 -14.03
N THR A 48 4.57 6.07 -13.10
CA THR A 48 3.96 4.79 -12.78
C THR A 48 3.20 4.23 -13.98
N TRP A 49 2.43 5.05 -14.70
CA TRP A 49 1.76 4.63 -15.93
C TRP A 49 2.76 4.10 -16.97
N ARG A 50 3.84 4.85 -17.24
CA ARG A 50 4.88 4.40 -18.20
C ARG A 50 5.52 3.08 -17.79
N ALA A 51 5.77 2.88 -16.49
CA ALA A 51 6.33 1.63 -15.98
C ALA A 51 5.37 0.45 -16.17
N VAL A 52 4.07 0.65 -15.89
CA VAL A 52 3.03 -0.36 -16.15
C VAL A 52 3.00 -0.69 -17.65
N TRP A 53 2.87 0.34 -18.49
CA TRP A 53 2.78 0.18 -19.94
C TRP A 53 4.00 -0.56 -20.52
N ALA A 54 5.21 -0.19 -20.10
CA ALA A 54 6.44 -0.87 -20.52
C ALA A 54 6.51 -2.34 -20.08
N SER A 55 5.82 -2.70 -18.98
CA SER A 55 5.85 -4.05 -18.43
C SER A 55 4.81 -4.97 -19.06
N VAL A 56 3.60 -4.48 -19.35
CA VAL A 56 2.48 -5.32 -19.78
C VAL A 56 1.96 -5.03 -21.20
N GLY A 57 2.33 -3.88 -21.77
CA GLY A 57 1.88 -3.44 -23.09
C GLY A 57 0.36 -3.26 -23.19
N GLY A 58 -0.15 -3.41 -24.42
CA GLY A 58 -1.56 -3.23 -24.77
C GLY A 58 -2.49 -4.39 -24.43
N HIS A 59 -1.99 -5.50 -23.87
CA HIS A 59 -2.82 -6.68 -23.65
C HIS A 59 -3.84 -6.44 -22.53
N ALA A 60 -5.13 -6.42 -22.90
CA ALA A 60 -6.23 -6.04 -21.99
C ALA A 60 -6.30 -6.92 -20.73
N ALA A 61 -5.99 -8.21 -20.84
CA ALA A 61 -5.98 -9.14 -19.72
C ALA A 61 -4.91 -8.77 -18.66
N HIS A 62 -3.71 -8.36 -19.09
CA HIS A 62 -2.65 -7.96 -18.17
C HIS A 62 -2.97 -6.61 -17.52
N LEU A 63 -3.48 -5.65 -18.29
CA LEU A 63 -3.93 -4.36 -17.79
C LEU A 63 -5.02 -4.51 -16.72
N ARG A 64 -5.98 -5.42 -16.94
CA ARG A 64 -6.99 -5.78 -15.94
C ARG A 64 -6.35 -6.36 -14.69
N ARG A 65 -5.40 -7.29 -14.82
CA ARG A 65 -4.75 -7.90 -13.66
C ARG A 65 -3.99 -6.86 -12.82
N VAL A 66 -3.33 -5.90 -13.46
CA VAL A 66 -2.67 -4.78 -12.77
C VAL A 66 -3.70 -3.95 -12.01
N ALA A 67 -4.84 -3.63 -12.63
CA ALA A 67 -5.90 -2.88 -11.96
C ALA A 67 -6.45 -3.60 -10.71
N GLU A 68 -6.65 -4.92 -10.79
CA GLU A 68 -7.09 -5.73 -9.65
C GLU A 68 -6.10 -5.67 -8.48
N LEU A 69 -4.80 -5.79 -8.77
CA LEU A 69 -3.74 -5.71 -7.76
C LEU A 69 -3.68 -4.33 -7.08
N LEU A 70 -3.84 -3.25 -7.85
CA LEU A 70 -3.88 -1.89 -7.29
C LEU A 70 -5.07 -1.68 -6.34
N VAL A 71 -6.22 -2.26 -6.66
CA VAL A 71 -7.39 -2.22 -5.77
C VAL A 71 -7.14 -3.01 -4.50
N GLU A 72 -6.60 -4.23 -4.61
CA GLU A 72 -6.26 -5.06 -3.46
C GLU A 72 -5.27 -4.35 -2.52
N GLU A 73 -4.22 -3.74 -3.07
CA GLU A 73 -3.22 -3.00 -2.31
C GLU A 73 -3.86 -1.81 -1.58
N ARG A 74 -4.71 -1.03 -2.26
CA ARG A 74 -5.42 0.10 -1.64
C ARG A 74 -6.29 -0.35 -0.48
N MET A 75 -7.04 -1.44 -0.65
CA MET A 75 -7.87 -2.01 0.40
C MET A 75 -7.05 -2.48 1.60
N GLN A 76 -5.89 -3.09 1.36
CA GLN A 76 -4.97 -3.50 2.43
C GLN A 76 -4.42 -2.30 3.20
N GLN A 77 -3.99 -1.25 2.50
CA GLN A 77 -3.50 -0.03 3.12
C GLN A 77 -4.58 0.66 3.96
N GLU A 78 -5.83 0.70 3.48
CA GLU A 78 -6.95 1.25 4.24
C GLU A 78 -7.29 0.42 5.47
N ALA A 79 -7.28 -0.92 5.35
CA ALA A 79 -7.51 -1.82 6.48
C ALA A 79 -6.42 -1.64 7.57
N GLU A 80 -5.16 -1.53 7.16
CA GLU A 80 -4.03 -1.33 8.07
C GLU A 80 -4.12 0.02 8.78
N ARG A 81 -4.47 1.10 8.07
CA ARG A 81 -4.71 2.42 8.67
C ARG A 81 -5.82 2.37 9.73
N ARG A 82 -6.94 1.71 9.44
CA ARG A 82 -8.04 1.55 10.41
C ARG A 82 -7.60 0.76 11.64
N LYS A 83 -6.81 -0.29 11.45
CA LYS A 83 -6.27 -1.10 12.55
C LYS A 83 -5.37 -0.26 13.46
N GLN A 84 -4.47 0.53 12.88
CA GLN A 84 -3.58 1.43 13.63
C GLN A 84 -4.36 2.52 14.38
N GLU A 85 -5.40 3.08 13.78
CA GLU A 85 -6.28 4.04 14.47
C GLU A 85 -7.01 3.41 15.65
N LEU A 86 -7.50 2.17 15.50
CA LEU A 86 -8.15 1.44 16.59
C LEU A 86 -7.17 1.09 17.71
N GLU A 87 -5.96 0.65 17.38
CA GLU A 87 -4.91 0.37 18.35
C GLU A 87 -4.49 1.62 19.11
N LYS A 88 -4.35 2.75 18.40
CA LYS A 88 -4.06 4.04 19.03
C LYS A 88 -5.18 4.47 19.98
N ARG A 89 -6.45 4.38 19.57
CA ARG A 89 -7.60 4.69 20.42
C ARG A 89 -7.65 3.80 21.67
N ARG A 90 -7.45 2.50 21.51
CA ARG A 90 -7.37 1.54 22.64
C ARG A 90 -6.22 1.90 23.59
N GLY A 91 -5.06 2.25 23.05
CA GLY A 91 -3.91 2.69 23.85
C GLY A 91 -4.20 3.97 24.64
N ASP A 92 -4.85 4.95 24.02
CA ASP A 92 -5.23 6.21 24.68
C ASP A 92 -6.31 6.00 25.75
N GLU A 93 -7.29 5.13 25.53
CA GLU A 93 -8.27 4.74 26.54
C GLU A 93 -7.63 4.03 27.73
N LEU A 94 -6.72 3.08 27.48
CA LEU A 94 -5.97 2.39 28.55
C LEU A 94 -5.09 3.36 29.35
N ARG A 95 -4.51 4.38 28.71
CA ARG A 95 -3.78 5.44 29.43
C ARG A 95 -4.69 6.29 30.30
N ARG A 96 -5.92 6.60 29.85
CA ARG A 96 -6.92 7.33 30.65
C ARG A 96 -7.43 6.54 31.84
N LEU A 97 -7.55 5.22 31.70
CA LEU A 97 -7.97 4.31 32.76
C LEU A 97 -6.84 3.94 33.73
N ARG A 98 -5.58 4.28 33.42
CA ARG A 98 -4.46 4.11 34.34
C ARG A 98 -4.59 5.16 35.47
N PRO A 99 -4.69 4.75 36.75
CA PRO A 99 -4.62 5.71 37.84
C PRO A 99 -3.27 6.44 37.77
N GLY A 100 -3.29 7.77 37.84
CA GLY A 100 -2.13 8.64 37.60
C GLY A 100 -0.91 8.36 38.50
N ARG A 101 -1.14 7.69 39.64
CA ARG A 101 -0.15 7.04 40.51
C ARG A 101 -0.84 5.81 41.13
N SER A 102 -0.19 4.64 41.12
CA SER A 102 -0.67 3.57 41.98
C SER A 102 -0.38 3.95 43.45
N PRO A 103 -1.22 3.53 44.41
CA PRO A 103 -0.93 3.73 45.84
C PRO A 103 0.47 3.24 46.22
N ASP A 104 0.92 2.15 45.59
CA ASP A 104 2.26 1.60 45.79
C ASP A 104 3.35 2.56 45.29
N ALA A 105 3.16 3.25 44.16
CA ALA A 105 4.13 4.20 43.63
C ALA A 105 4.35 5.41 44.55
N GLU A 106 3.30 5.87 45.26
CA GLU A 106 3.46 6.91 46.28
C GLU A 106 4.18 6.40 47.53
N ALA A 107 3.92 5.15 47.94
CA ALA A 107 4.61 4.53 49.07
C ALA A 107 6.11 4.38 48.78
N PHE A 108 6.47 3.94 47.56
CA PHE A 108 7.86 3.84 47.13
C PHE A 108 8.57 5.19 47.02
N SER A 109 7.89 6.23 46.50
CA SER A 109 8.47 7.59 46.47
C SER A 109 8.73 8.13 47.88
N ARG A 110 7.81 7.96 48.82
CA ARG A 110 8.01 8.40 50.22
C ARG A 110 9.13 7.63 50.92
N LEU A 111 9.24 6.33 50.70
CA LEU A 111 10.35 5.51 51.22
C LEU A 111 11.70 5.95 50.67
N ALA A 112 11.76 6.28 49.38
CA ALA A 112 12.99 6.77 48.75
C ALA A 112 13.38 8.17 49.26
N GLU A 113 12.41 9.06 49.49
CA GLU A 113 12.65 10.37 50.11
C GLU A 113 13.17 10.22 51.55
N GLN A 114 12.59 9.32 52.35
CA GLN A 114 13.06 9.04 53.72
C GLN A 114 14.48 8.49 53.77
N GLN A 115 14.82 7.54 52.88
CA GLN A 115 16.19 7.02 52.78
C GLN A 115 17.19 8.10 52.37
N TYR A 116 16.80 8.99 51.45
CA TYR A 116 17.66 10.09 51.04
C TYR A 116 17.91 11.08 52.18
N GLU A 117 16.88 11.41 52.97
CA GLU A 117 17.03 12.26 54.16
C GLU A 117 17.94 11.61 55.22
N GLU A 118 17.75 10.32 55.49
CA GLU A 118 18.58 9.56 56.44
C GLU A 118 20.05 9.45 55.99
N ASP A 119 20.29 9.20 54.70
CA ASP A 119 21.63 9.12 54.13
C ASP A 119 22.30 10.51 54.08
N SER A 120 21.54 11.58 53.81
CA SER A 120 22.04 12.96 53.86
C SER A 120 22.45 13.36 55.28
N LEU A 121 21.64 13.04 56.29
CA LEU A 121 21.96 13.33 57.70
C LEU A 121 23.18 12.54 58.19
N ARG A 122 23.41 11.35 57.66
CA ARG A 122 24.59 10.53 57.99
C ARG A 122 25.87 11.02 57.31
N ALA A 123 25.77 11.63 56.13
CA ALA A 123 26.92 12.16 55.39
C ALA A 123 27.50 13.45 56.02
N ASP A 124 26.68 14.19 56.78
CA ASP A 124 27.04 15.46 57.44
C ASP A 124 27.46 15.32 58.92
N ALA A 125 27.54 14.09 59.46
CA ALA A 125 27.91 13.78 60.85
C ALA A 125 29.32 13.18 60.98
#